data_AF-A0A3D2HQY9-F1
#
_entry.id   AF-A0A3D2HQY9-F1
#
_cell.length_a   1.000
_cell.length_b   1.000
_cell.length_c   1.000
_cell.angle_alpha   90.00
_cell.angle_beta   90.00
_cell.angle_gamma   90.00
#
_symmetry.space_group_name_H-M   'P 1'
#
loop_
_entity.id
_entity.type
_entity.pdbx_description
1 polymer ?
#
loop_
_entity_poly.entity_id
_entity_poly.type
_entity_poly.pdbx_seq_one_letter_code
_entity_poly.pdbx_strand_id
1 'polypeptide(L)'
;FYGKGAGKLPTASAVVADVVDCCKHLKTRKFLFWADGNGSNIIPYTESKTAVYVRIKGENALDKAEKIFGAISVIKREDVPADEAAFVTTEMPYGDITEKIEALKNEGVEVLSTIRIGDL
;
A
#
# COMPACT_ATOMS: atom_id res chain seq x y z
N PHE A 1 -18.63 -1.56 -0.10
CA PHE A 1 -19.37 -2.70 -0.67
C PHE A 1 -18.55 -3.97 -0.47
N TYR A 2 -19.17 -5.10 -0.11
CA TYR A 2 -18.50 -6.39 0.07
C TYR A 2 -19.20 -7.46 -0.78
N GLY A 3 -18.42 -8.35 -1.40
CA GLY A 3 -18.94 -9.41 -2.26
C GLY A 3 -17.84 -10.09 -3.07
N LYS A 4 -18.21 -11.11 -3.86
CA LYS A 4 -17.26 -11.81 -4.74
C LYS A 4 -16.90 -10.91 -5.93
N GLY A 5 -15.66 -10.41 -5.96
CA GLY A 5 -15.15 -9.58 -7.06
C GLY A 5 -14.73 -10.38 -8.31
N ALA A 6 -14.73 -11.71 -8.26
CA ALA A 6 -14.31 -12.57 -9.36
C ALA A 6 -15.08 -13.91 -9.40
N GLY A 7 -15.06 -14.56 -10.56
CA GLY A 7 -15.61 -15.90 -10.80
C GLY A 7 -16.73 -15.91 -11.84
N LYS A 8 -16.98 -17.08 -12.46
CA LYS A 8 -17.95 -17.22 -13.57
C LYS A 8 -19.32 -16.62 -13.27
N LEU A 9 -19.90 -16.94 -12.11
CA LEU A 9 -21.24 -16.46 -11.73
C LEU A 9 -21.26 -15.00 -11.26
N PRO A 10 -20.36 -14.53 -10.36
CA PRO A 10 -20.31 -13.10 -10.00
C PRO A 10 -20.06 -12.17 -11.20
N THR A 11 -19.15 -12.54 -12.10
CA THR A 11 -18.88 -11.76 -13.31
C THR A 11 -20.08 -11.78 -14.26
N ALA A 12 -20.72 -12.93 -14.49
CA ALA A 12 -21.95 -13.00 -15.29
C ALA A 12 -23.08 -12.15 -14.69
N SER A 13 -23.19 -12.08 -13.36
CA SER A 13 -24.18 -11.23 -12.70
C SER A 13 -23.99 -9.75 -12.99
N ALA A 14 -22.74 -9.25 -12.96
CA ALA A 14 -22.43 -7.87 -13.32
C ALA A 14 -22.75 -7.59 -14.80
N VAL A 15 -22.37 -8.51 -15.70
CA VAL A 15 -22.66 -8.40 -17.14
C VAL A 15 -24.17 -8.36 -17.41
N VAL A 16 -24.95 -9.25 -16.79
CA VAL A 16 -26.41 -9.28 -16.98
C VAL A 16 -27.07 -8.00 -16.43
N ALA A 17 -26.55 -7.44 -15.34
CA ALA A 17 -27.02 -6.15 -14.84
C ALA A 17 -26.82 -5.04 -15.88
N ASP A 18 -25.65 -4.97 -16.53
CA ASP A 18 -25.39 -4.02 -17.61
C ASP A 18 -26.27 -4.27 -18.85
N VAL A 19 -26.52 -5.53 -19.24
CA VAL A 19 -27.42 -5.86 -20.36
C VAL A 19 -28.84 -5.36 -20.09
N VAL A 20 -29.37 -5.63 -18.89
CA VAL A 20 -30.72 -5.16 -18.50
C VAL A 20 -30.78 -3.63 -18.47
N ASP A 21 -29.72 -2.99 -17.96
CA ASP A 21 -29.62 -1.54 -17.93
C ASP A 21 -29.61 -0.94 -19.35
N CYS A 22 -28.84 -1.51 -20.30
CA CYS A 22 -28.88 -1.11 -21.70
C CYS A 22 -30.29 -1.26 -22.31
N CYS A 23 -30.97 -2.39 -22.06
CA CYS A 23 -32.33 -2.63 -22.57
C CYS A 23 -33.35 -1.62 -22.03
N LYS A 24 -33.22 -1.21 -20.76
CA LYS A 24 -34.10 -0.19 -20.16
C LYS A 24 -33.90 1.21 -20.74
N HIS A 25 -32.71 1.49 -21.29
CA HIS A 25 -32.33 2.81 -21.81
C HIS A 25 -32.27 2.89 -23.33
N LEU A 26 -32.94 1.99 -24.06
CA LEU A 26 -32.98 2.02 -25.54
C LEU A 26 -33.57 3.32 -26.13
N LYS A 27 -34.48 3.98 -25.40
CA LYS A 27 -35.17 5.21 -25.84
C LYS A 27 -34.90 6.41 -24.93
N THR A 28 -33.99 6.29 -23.97
CA THR A 28 -33.68 7.33 -22.97
C THR A 28 -32.17 7.46 -22.82
N ARG A 29 -31.67 8.70 -22.75
CA ARG A 29 -30.23 8.96 -22.66
C ARG A 29 -29.75 8.85 -21.21
N LYS A 30 -28.67 8.10 -20.97
CA LYS A 30 -27.94 8.15 -19.70
C LYS A 30 -27.12 9.45 -19.59
N PHE A 31 -27.20 10.11 -18.43
CA PHE A 31 -26.42 11.31 -18.11
C PHE A 31 -25.06 11.02 -17.46
N LEU A 32 -24.77 9.77 -17.10
CA LEU A 32 -23.44 9.35 -16.68
C LEU A 32 -22.62 8.94 -17.89
N PHE A 33 -21.48 9.60 -18.09
CA PHE A 33 -20.48 9.25 -19.07
C PHE A 33 -19.09 9.48 -18.50
N TRP A 34 -18.12 8.73 -19.01
CA TRP A 34 -16.71 8.97 -18.74
C TRP A 34 -16.19 10.00 -19.74
N ALA A 35 -15.29 10.86 -19.28
CA ALA A 35 -14.54 11.78 -20.12
C ALA A 35 -13.05 11.55 -19.85
N ASP A 36 -12.21 11.94 -20.81
CA ASP A 36 -10.77 11.82 -20.65
C ASP A 36 -10.30 12.62 -19.43
N GLY A 37 -9.52 11.97 -18.58
CA GLY A 37 -8.83 12.64 -17.50
C GLY A 37 -7.69 13.49 -18.05
N ASN A 38 -7.45 14.66 -17.44
CA ASN A 38 -6.32 15.53 -17.75
C ASN A 38 -5.04 15.16 -16.97
N GLY A 39 -5.06 14.06 -16.21
CA GLY A 39 -3.93 13.59 -15.40
C GLY A 39 -3.59 14.43 -14.18
N SER A 40 -4.24 15.58 -13.95
CA SER A 40 -3.89 16.50 -12.85
C SER A 40 -4.13 15.93 -11.45
N ASN A 41 -4.88 14.83 -11.36
CA ASN A 41 -5.26 14.18 -10.11
C ASN A 41 -4.44 12.91 -9.84
N ILE A 42 -3.38 12.66 -10.60
CA ILE A 42 -2.48 11.52 -10.45
C ILE A 42 -1.15 12.04 -9.91
N ILE A 43 -0.78 11.59 -8.71
CA ILE A 43 0.53 11.88 -8.14
C ILE A 43 1.50 10.72 -8.44
N PRO A 44 2.81 11.00 -8.57
CA PRO A 44 3.83 9.96 -8.53
C PRO A 44 3.71 9.14 -7.23
N TYR A 45 3.96 7.83 -7.31
CA TYR A 45 3.82 6.97 -6.12
C TYR A 45 4.80 7.35 -5.00
N THR A 46 5.93 7.98 -5.32
CA THR A 46 6.92 8.48 -4.37
C THR A 46 6.39 9.62 -3.52
N GLU A 47 5.41 10.38 -4.03
CA GLU A 47 4.76 11.48 -3.31
C GLU A 47 3.57 11.00 -2.47
N SER A 48 3.11 9.75 -2.67
CA SER A 48 2.06 9.17 -1.83
C SER A 48 2.56 9.02 -0.39
N LYS A 49 1.78 9.56 0.55
CA LYS A 49 2.07 9.44 1.98
C LYS A 49 1.52 8.11 2.51
N THR A 50 2.35 7.41 3.27
CA THR A 50 1.99 6.12 3.87
C THR A 50 2.94 5.81 5.03
N ALA A 51 2.51 4.95 5.94
CA ALA A 51 3.40 4.29 6.89
C ALA A 51 3.81 2.92 6.32
N VAL A 52 4.98 2.42 6.72
CA VAL A 52 5.42 1.07 6.35
C VAL A 52 5.74 0.23 7.57
N TYR A 53 5.43 -1.05 7.49
CA TYR A 53 5.99 -2.09 8.31
C TYR A 53 7.29 -2.59 7.67
N VAL A 54 8.38 -2.61 8.44
CA VAL A 54 9.71 -3.02 7.98
C VAL A 54 10.22 -4.15 8.88
N ARG A 55 10.70 -5.23 8.25
CA ARG A 55 11.48 -6.29 8.92
C ARG A 55 12.94 -6.14 8.57
N ILE A 56 13.78 -6.22 9.58
CA ILE A 56 15.21 -6.00 9.48
C ILE A 56 15.98 -7.10 10.21
N LYS A 57 17.22 -7.32 9.78
CA LYS A 57 18.16 -8.25 10.40
C LYS A 57 19.54 -7.62 10.51
N GLY A 58 20.20 -7.83 11.65
CA GLY A 58 21.56 -7.37 11.88
C GLY A 58 21.79 -6.77 13.27
N GLU A 59 23.05 -6.48 13.57
CA GLU A 59 23.46 -5.93 14.87
C GLU A 59 22.99 -4.49 15.06
N ASN A 60 22.43 -4.21 16.23
CA ASN A 60 21.86 -2.90 16.61
C ASN A 60 20.90 -2.32 15.56
N ALA A 61 20.19 -3.20 14.84
CA ALA A 61 19.37 -2.80 13.69
C ALA A 61 18.24 -1.83 14.07
N LEU A 62 17.64 -1.99 15.26
CA LEU A 62 16.60 -1.09 15.77
C LEU A 62 17.14 0.31 16.09
N ASP A 63 18.30 0.41 16.73
CA ASP A 63 18.90 1.71 17.08
C ASP A 63 19.26 2.50 15.80
N LYS A 64 19.80 1.80 14.78
CA LYS A 64 20.08 2.37 13.46
C LYS A 64 18.79 2.82 12.76
N ALA A 65 17.75 2.00 12.83
CA ALA A 65 16.45 2.34 12.27
C ALA A 65 15.84 3.57 12.95
N GLU A 66 15.86 3.66 14.28
CA GLU A 66 15.34 4.81 15.03
C GLU A 66 16.13 6.08 14.71
N LYS A 67 17.46 5.98 14.55
CA LYS A 67 18.30 7.11 14.15
C LYS A 67 17.96 7.65 12.74
N ILE A 68 17.68 6.76 11.78
CA ILE A 68 17.41 7.13 10.38
C ILE A 68 15.95 7.57 10.19
N PHE A 69 15.01 6.83 10.76
CA PHE A 69 13.58 7.09 10.59
C PHE A 69 13.04 8.13 11.57
N GLY A 70 13.72 8.36 12.69
CA GLY A 70 13.20 9.14 13.81
C GLY A 70 12.25 8.28 14.63
N ALA A 71 11.03 8.78 14.85
CA ALA A 71 10.02 8.04 15.59
C ALA A 71 9.63 6.73 14.85
N ILE A 72 9.85 5.59 15.51
CA ILE A 72 9.41 4.27 15.04
C ILE A 72 8.60 3.56 16.13
N SER A 73 7.66 2.72 15.72
CA SER A 73 6.90 1.83 16.62
C SER A 73 7.43 0.41 16.49
N VAL A 74 8.25 -0.02 17.45
CA VAL A 74 8.84 -1.37 17.45
C VAL A 74 7.76 -2.43 17.66
N ILE A 75 7.74 -3.45 16.80
CA ILE A 75 6.82 -4.58 16.88
C ILE A 75 7.48 -5.70 17.68
N LYS A 76 6.88 -6.06 18.81
CA LYS A 76 7.32 -7.17 19.65
C LYS A 76 6.50 -8.42 19.34
N ARG A 77 7.16 -9.56 19.24
CA ARG A 77 6.54 -10.89 19.10
C ARG A 77 7.29 -11.85 20.03
N GLU A 78 6.61 -12.90 20.47
CA GLU A 78 7.27 -14.06 21.06
C GLU A 78 8.10 -14.79 19.98
N ASP A 79 9.19 -15.44 20.38
CA ASP A 79 10.08 -16.21 19.49
C ASP A 79 10.64 -15.42 18.29
N VAL A 80 11.11 -14.20 18.53
CA VAL A 80 11.87 -13.44 17.53
C VAL A 80 13.31 -13.97 17.50
N PRO A 81 13.85 -14.36 16.33
CA PRO A 81 15.27 -14.67 16.19
C PRO A 81 16.12 -13.52 16.74
N ALA A 82 17.19 -13.83 17.47
CA ALA A 82 17.98 -12.81 18.17
C ALA A 82 18.57 -11.71 17.26
N ASP A 83 18.69 -12.01 15.97
CA ASP A 83 19.23 -11.13 14.93
C ASP A 83 18.15 -10.43 14.09
N GLU A 84 16.85 -10.68 14.35
CA GLU A 84 15.74 -10.05 13.63
C GLU A 84 14.98 -9.05 14.49
N ALA A 85 14.45 -8.01 13.83
CA ALA A 85 13.54 -7.06 14.44
C ALA A 85 12.53 -6.53 13.42
N ALA A 86 11.46 -5.91 13.91
CA ALA A 86 10.49 -5.23 13.07
C ALA A 86 9.97 -3.95 13.69
N PHE A 87 9.63 -2.97 12.86
CA PHE A 87 9.08 -1.70 13.29
C PHE A 87 8.10 -1.13 12.26
N VAL A 88 7.30 -0.16 12.70
CA VAL A 88 6.43 0.65 11.86
C VAL A 88 6.92 2.09 11.84
N THR A 89 6.97 2.71 10.67
CA THR A 89 7.33 4.13 10.53
C THR A 89 6.14 5.03 10.81
N THR A 90 6.39 6.31 11.12
CA THR A 90 5.36 7.33 10.93
C THR A 90 5.02 7.49 9.44
N GLU A 91 3.89 8.14 9.16
CA GLU A 91 3.48 8.45 7.79
C GLU A 91 4.43 9.50 7.17
N MET A 92 4.96 9.21 5.98
CA MET A 92 5.79 10.14 5.21
C MET A 92 5.69 9.81 3.71
N PRO A 93 6.17 10.68 2.80
CA PRO A 93 6.24 10.36 1.38
C PRO A 93 7.00 9.05 1.14
N TYR A 94 6.47 8.19 0.26
CA TYR A 94 7.09 6.89 -0.01
C TYR A 94 8.51 7.00 -0.58
N GLY A 95 8.83 8.10 -1.28
CA GLY A 95 10.19 8.43 -1.72
C GLY A 95 11.16 8.50 -0.53
N ASP A 96 10.83 9.29 0.48
CA ASP A 96 11.63 9.44 1.71
C ASP A 96 11.82 8.09 2.43
N ILE A 97 10.78 7.24 2.43
CA ILE A 97 10.86 5.88 2.99
C ILE A 97 11.90 5.06 2.23
N THR A 98 11.86 5.08 0.89
CA THR A 98 12.83 4.32 0.08
C THR A 98 14.25 4.80 0.28
N GLU A 99 14.49 6.11 0.37
CA GLU A 99 15.81 6.67 0.66
C GLU A 99 16.33 6.24 2.04
N LYS A 100 15.48 6.29 3.06
CA LYS A 100 15.81 5.84 4.42
C LYS A 100 16.07 4.33 4.51
N ILE A 101 15.36 3.51 3.73
CA ILE A 101 15.62 2.07 3.62
C ILE A 101 17.00 1.82 3.00
N GLU A 102 17.38 2.55 1.95
CA GLU A 102 18.72 2.43 1.38
C GLU A 102 19.81 2.91 2.34
N ALA A 103 19.56 3.99 3.09
CA ALA A 103 20.46 4.44 4.16
C ALA A 103 20.65 3.35 5.23
N LEU A 104 19.58 2.64 5.62
CA LEU A 104 19.65 1.55 6.59
C LEU A 104 20.48 0.37 6.08
N LYS A 105 20.34 0.02 4.80
CA LYS A 105 21.18 -1.01 4.14
C LYS A 105 22.65 -0.61 4.12
N ASN A 106 22.95 0.67 3.87
CA ASN A 106 24.31 1.18 3.89
C ASN A 106 24.96 1.13 5.28
N GLU A 107 24.17 1.13 6.36
CA GLU A 107 24.66 0.88 7.73
C GLU A 107 24.83 -0.62 8.07
N GLY A 108 24.75 -1.50 7.06
CA GLY A 108 24.97 -2.94 7.20
C GLY A 108 23.79 -3.70 7.79
N VAL A 109 22.59 -3.12 7.78
CA VAL A 109 21.36 -3.79 8.20
C VAL A 109 20.68 -4.42 6.98
N GLU A 110 20.38 -5.71 7.07
CA GLU A 110 19.63 -6.41 6.03
C GLU A 110 18.13 -6.08 6.17
N VAL A 111 17.47 -5.70 5.07
CA VAL A 111 16.03 -5.43 5.05
C VAL A 111 15.32 -6.63 4.43
N LEU A 112 14.57 -7.37 5.26
CA LEU A 112 13.91 -8.62 4.87
C LEU A 112 12.57 -8.37 4.17
N SER A 113 11.82 -7.36 4.58
CA SER A 113 10.54 -7.00 3.96
C SER A 113 10.12 -5.58 4.29
N THR A 114 9.45 -4.92 3.34
CA THR A 114 8.79 -3.62 3.53
C THR A 114 7.37 -3.70 2.99
N ILE A 115 6.37 -3.44 3.85
CA ILE A 115 4.95 -3.55 3.51
C ILE A 115 4.27 -2.22 3.85
N ARG A 116 3.57 -1.60 2.89
CA ARG A 116 2.76 -0.40 3.15
C ARG A 116 1.59 -0.72 4.06
N ILE A 117 1.34 0.16 5.01
CA ILE A 117 0.15 0.12 5.86
C ILE A 117 -0.88 1.02 5.18
N GLY A 118 -1.98 0.41 4.76
CA GLY A 118 -3.15 1.14 4.27
C GLY A 118 -4.11 1.38 5.41
N ASP A 119 -4.64 2.59 5.50
CA ASP A 119 -5.85 2.86 6.27
C ASP A 119 -7.09 2.37 5.49
N LEU A 120 -8.09 1.87 6.21
CA LEU A 120 -9.37 1.41 5.67
C LEU A 120 -10.37 2.56 5.50
#